data_AF-A0A2N9NU64-F1
#
_entry.id   AF-A0A2N9NU64-F1
#
_cell.length_a   1.000
_cell.length_b   1.000
_cell.length_c   1.000
_cell.angle_alpha   90.00
_cell.angle_beta   90.00
_cell.angle_gamma   90.00
#
_symmetry.space_group_name_H-M   'P 1'
#
loop_
_entity.id
_entity.type
_entity.pdbx_description
1 polymer ?
#
loop_
_entity_poly.entity_id
_entity_poly.type
_entity_poly.pdbx_seq_one_letter_code
_entity_poly.pdbx_strand_id
1 'polypeptide(L)'
;MDAIECGIVKLPRVPVADNVPRADMPIYRELWKHISKKMPKKGRGKSGNLDPLSLPVELQTALDALYGHYQKTYALWQEVHIGVPPVFIMVCNNTSTSKLVYDYVSGFYRLGEDGRSQVYHAGRLELFRNYDENGNRLPRPRTLLIDSEQLESGEALDKDFREMAGEEIERFRREMIERGEVEKARKITDQDLLREVMNTVGKEGKLGEPIRCVVSVAMLTEGWDANTVTHILGVRAFGTQLLCDQRGIAAGGTSSAATTTARSCAKPMRSTPKAWQGQLRRRGWTEDELRRRRKGDPENVQIARCVREQTTMTLKWIAERLNMGTWAHVSNRLVQRRKENEKCK
;
A
#
# COMPACT_ATOMS: atom_id res chain seq x y z
N MET A 1 9.09 -8.09 -15.16
CA MET A 1 8.35 -9.04 -14.30
C MET A 1 7.94 -8.24 -13.09
N ASP A 2 6.65 -7.89 -13.01
CA ASP A 2 6.13 -7.00 -11.98
C ASP A 2 6.27 -7.67 -10.60
N ALA A 3 6.65 -6.95 -9.54
CA ALA A 3 6.85 -7.54 -8.20
C ALA A 3 5.59 -8.25 -7.65
N ILE A 4 4.43 -7.91 -8.22
CA ILE A 4 3.11 -8.50 -7.99
C ILE A 4 2.97 -9.87 -8.69
N GLU A 5 3.52 -10.03 -9.89
CA GLU A 5 3.48 -11.29 -10.67
C GLU A 5 4.37 -12.38 -10.01
N CYS A 6 5.43 -11.96 -9.33
CA CYS A 6 6.33 -12.85 -8.58
C CYS A 6 5.76 -13.29 -7.21
N GLY A 7 4.57 -12.81 -6.81
CA GLY A 7 3.95 -13.19 -5.53
C GLY A 7 4.69 -12.69 -4.28
N ILE A 8 5.58 -11.71 -4.43
CA ILE A 8 6.40 -11.13 -3.35
C ILE A 8 5.62 -10.04 -2.59
N VAL A 9 4.64 -9.40 -3.23
CA VAL A 9 3.82 -8.33 -2.65
C VAL A 9 2.44 -8.87 -2.24
N LYS A 10 1.90 -8.42 -1.10
CA LYS A 10 0.49 -8.60 -0.76
C LYS A 10 -0.36 -7.95 -1.84
N LEU A 11 -1.24 -8.73 -2.48
CA LEU A 11 -2.20 -8.26 -3.48
C LEU A 11 -2.87 -6.95 -3.01
N PRO A 12 -3.04 -5.94 -3.90
CA PRO A 12 -3.70 -4.69 -3.58
C PRO A 12 -5.06 -4.99 -2.94
N ARG A 13 -5.24 -4.56 -1.69
CA ARG A 13 -6.54 -4.69 -1.02
C ARG A 13 -7.49 -3.69 -1.66
N VAL A 14 -8.59 -4.20 -2.21
CA VAL A 14 -9.73 -3.36 -2.59
C VAL A 14 -10.22 -2.64 -1.32
N PRO A 15 -10.59 -1.35 -1.39
CA PRO A 15 -11.25 -0.68 -0.27
C PRO A 15 -12.48 -1.47 0.12
N VAL A 16 -12.40 -2.18 1.24
CA VAL A 16 -13.57 -2.77 1.88
C VAL A 16 -13.63 -2.11 3.24
N ALA A 17 -14.36 -1.01 3.33
CA ALA A 17 -14.72 -0.44 4.62
C ALA A 17 -15.83 -1.31 5.23
N ASP A 18 -15.63 -1.73 6.48
CA ASP A 18 -16.62 -2.50 7.25
C ASP A 18 -17.95 -1.74 7.46
N ASN A 19 -17.95 -0.42 7.24
CA ASN A 19 -19.10 0.47 7.46
C ASN A 19 -19.80 0.94 6.18
N VAL A 20 -19.40 0.44 5.00
CA VAL A 20 -20.10 0.77 3.75
C VAL A 20 -21.22 -0.26 3.56
N PRO A 21 -22.47 0.18 3.29
CA PRO A 21 -23.55 -0.74 2.91
C PRO A 21 -23.06 -1.69 1.81
N ARG A 22 -23.35 -2.99 1.95
CA ARG A 22 -22.91 -4.04 1.01
C ARG A 22 -23.29 -3.75 -0.46
N ALA A 23 -24.23 -2.83 -0.68
CA ALA A 23 -24.66 -2.30 -1.96
C ALA A 23 -23.60 -1.44 -2.70
N ASP A 24 -22.68 -0.77 -1.99
CA ASP A 24 -21.72 0.17 -2.62
C ASP A 24 -20.32 -0.42 -2.83
N MET A 25 -20.09 -1.67 -2.41
CA MET A 25 -18.85 -2.43 -2.72
C MET A 25 -18.49 -2.49 -4.22
N PRO A 26 -19.45 -2.56 -5.17
CA PRO A 26 -19.13 -2.51 -6.60
C PRO A 26 -18.47 -1.18 -7.03
N ILE A 27 -18.79 -0.07 -6.36
CA ILE A 27 -18.33 1.29 -6.74
C ILE A 27 -16.83 1.44 -6.47
N TYR A 28 -16.32 0.92 -5.36
CA TYR A 28 -14.87 0.99 -5.05
C TYR A 28 -14.02 0.04 -5.90
N ARG A 29 -14.60 -1.07 -6.35
CA ARG A 29 -13.94 -2.00 -7.26
C ARG A 29 -13.84 -1.43 -8.68
N GLU A 30 -14.80 -0.60 -9.08
CA GLU A 30 -14.83 0.07 -10.38
C GLU A 30 -14.66 1.59 -10.27
N LEU A 31 -13.96 2.07 -9.23
CA LEU A 31 -13.86 3.49 -8.88
C LEU A 31 -13.53 4.36 -10.10
N TRP A 32 -12.55 3.92 -10.90
CA TRP A 32 -12.14 4.61 -12.12
C TRP A 32 -13.29 4.82 -13.12
N LYS A 33 -14.20 3.84 -13.30
CA LYS A 33 -15.34 3.98 -14.23
C LYS A 33 -16.25 5.13 -13.81
N HIS A 34 -16.41 5.34 -12.51
CA HIS A 34 -17.27 6.38 -11.94
C HIS A 34 -16.62 7.78 -11.96
N ILE A 35 -15.31 7.86 -11.75
CA ILE A 35 -14.61 9.15 -11.65
C ILE A 35 -13.96 9.62 -12.95
N SER A 36 -13.63 8.72 -13.89
CA SER A 36 -12.80 9.03 -15.07
C SER A 36 -13.28 10.22 -15.91
N LYS A 37 -14.60 10.43 -16.03
CA LYS A 37 -15.17 11.57 -16.76
C LYS A 37 -14.95 12.92 -16.07
N LYS A 38 -14.81 12.91 -14.74
CA LYS A 38 -14.58 14.08 -13.88
C LYS A 38 -13.09 14.34 -13.62
N MET A 39 -12.20 13.46 -14.08
CA MET A 39 -10.75 13.57 -13.86
C MET A 39 -10.03 14.21 -15.06
N PRO A 40 -8.87 14.87 -14.84
CA PRO A 40 -8.06 15.39 -15.93
C PRO A 40 -7.67 14.31 -16.94
N LYS A 41 -7.83 14.60 -18.23
CA LYS A 41 -7.45 13.69 -19.33
C LYS A 41 -6.05 13.96 -19.89
N LYS A 42 -5.51 15.16 -19.66
CA LYS A 42 -4.20 15.60 -20.17
C LYS A 42 -3.16 15.61 -19.04
N GLY A 43 -1.87 15.62 -19.41
CA GLY A 43 -0.76 15.83 -18.47
C GLY A 43 -0.66 17.28 -17.99
N ARG A 44 0.08 17.51 -16.90
CA ARG A 44 0.10 18.76 -16.12
C ARG A 44 0.46 19.97 -16.97
N GLY A 45 1.43 19.85 -17.88
CA GLY A 45 1.78 20.92 -18.83
C GLY A 45 0.68 21.34 -19.82
N LYS A 46 -0.46 20.63 -19.88
CA LYS A 46 -1.57 20.90 -20.82
C LYS A 46 -2.94 21.03 -20.15
N SER A 47 -3.01 20.96 -18.82
CA SER A 47 -4.28 20.87 -18.08
C SER A 47 -4.76 22.18 -17.43
N GLY A 48 -3.98 23.27 -17.52
CA GLY A 48 -4.32 24.54 -16.88
C GLY A 48 -4.24 24.47 -15.34
N ASN A 49 -4.80 25.47 -14.66
CA ASN A 49 -4.79 25.55 -13.20
C ASN A 49 -5.91 24.66 -12.63
N LEU A 50 -5.53 23.49 -12.10
CA LEU A 50 -6.46 22.52 -11.54
C LEU A 50 -6.67 22.77 -10.05
N ASP A 51 -7.86 22.47 -9.55
CA ASP A 51 -8.26 22.72 -8.17
C ASP A 51 -8.23 21.41 -7.34
N PRO A 52 -7.26 21.23 -6.40
CA PRO A 52 -7.22 20.04 -5.54
C PRO A 52 -8.45 19.80 -4.66
N LEU A 53 -9.29 20.81 -4.40
CA LEU A 53 -10.51 20.65 -3.61
C LEU A 53 -11.70 20.18 -4.44
N SER A 54 -11.59 20.22 -5.77
CA SER A 54 -12.60 19.79 -6.72
C SER A 54 -12.55 18.29 -7.06
N LEU A 55 -11.84 17.47 -6.27
CA LEU A 55 -11.81 16.02 -6.50
C LEU A 55 -13.24 15.42 -6.45
N PRO A 56 -13.55 14.42 -7.29
CA PRO A 56 -14.86 13.76 -7.24
C PRO A 56 -15.17 13.20 -5.86
N VAL A 57 -16.40 13.39 -5.38
CA VAL A 57 -16.85 12.91 -4.06
C VAL A 57 -16.60 11.41 -3.90
N GLU A 58 -16.79 10.63 -4.96
CA GLU A 58 -16.54 9.19 -4.95
C GLU A 58 -15.07 8.86 -4.66
N LEU A 59 -14.12 9.66 -5.16
CA LEU A 59 -12.70 9.53 -4.87
C LEU A 59 -12.38 9.99 -3.45
N GLN A 60 -12.97 11.08 -2.98
CA GLN A 60 -12.80 11.56 -1.60
C GLN A 60 -13.26 10.50 -0.59
N THR A 61 -14.45 9.94 -0.77
CA THR A 61 -14.98 8.87 0.10
C THR A 61 -14.09 7.63 0.07
N ALA A 62 -13.56 7.24 -1.09
CA ALA A 62 -12.64 6.11 -1.20
C ALA A 62 -11.32 6.37 -0.46
N LEU A 63 -10.78 7.58 -0.57
CA LEU A 63 -9.58 8.01 0.15
C LEU A 63 -9.79 7.97 1.66
N ASP A 64 -10.88 8.56 2.15
CA ASP A 64 -11.21 8.62 3.57
C ASP A 64 -11.42 7.22 4.17
N ALA A 65 -12.11 6.34 3.44
CA ALA A 65 -12.34 4.96 3.86
C ALA A 65 -11.04 4.16 3.98
N LEU A 66 -10.18 4.22 2.95
CA LEU A 66 -8.87 3.54 2.99
C LEU A 66 -7.94 4.16 4.04
N TYR A 67 -7.96 5.48 4.17
CA TYR A 67 -7.15 6.21 5.14
C TYR A 67 -7.55 5.87 6.58
N GLY A 68 -8.85 5.76 6.87
CA GLY A 68 -9.32 5.32 8.19
C GLY A 68 -8.82 3.91 8.56
N HIS A 69 -8.69 3.01 7.58
CA HIS A 69 -8.05 1.70 7.82
C HIS A 69 -6.52 1.82 7.96
N TYR A 70 -5.89 2.70 7.18
CA TYR A 70 -4.47 3.02 7.31
C TYR A 70 -4.13 3.54 8.71
N GLN A 71 -4.91 4.46 9.28
CA GLN A 71 -4.70 5.01 10.63
C GLN A 71 -4.66 3.90 11.69
N LYS A 72 -5.60 2.95 11.61
CA LYS A 72 -5.62 1.78 12.52
C LYS A 72 -4.38 0.90 12.35
N THR A 73 -3.96 0.70 11.10
CA THR A 73 -2.75 -0.08 10.79
C THR A 73 -1.51 0.63 11.32
N TYR A 74 -1.40 1.93 11.11
CA TYR A 74 -0.31 2.77 11.61
C TYR A 74 -0.23 2.73 13.13
N ALA A 75 -1.34 2.91 13.85
CA ALA A 75 -1.39 2.80 15.30
C ALA A 75 -0.91 1.43 15.81
N LEU A 76 -1.39 0.34 15.20
CA LEU A 76 -0.94 -1.01 15.55
C LEU A 76 0.56 -1.19 15.34
N TRP A 77 1.12 -0.63 14.26
CA TRP A 77 2.55 -0.73 13.98
C TRP A 77 3.40 0.01 15.00
N GLN A 78 2.92 1.17 15.47
CA GLN A 78 3.53 1.89 16.57
C GLN A 78 3.45 1.06 17.88
N GLU A 79 2.30 0.47 18.19
CA GLU A 79 2.13 -0.39 19.38
C GLU A 79 3.09 -1.58 19.39
N VAL A 80 3.31 -2.23 18.24
CA VAL A 80 4.24 -3.37 18.13
C VAL A 80 5.68 -2.98 17.81
N HIS A 81 5.99 -1.68 17.81
CA HIS A 81 7.33 -1.12 17.66
C HIS A 81 8.00 -1.56 16.33
N ILE A 82 7.24 -1.55 15.24
CA ILE A 82 7.82 -1.70 13.90
C ILE A 82 8.54 -0.39 13.57
N GLY A 83 9.85 -0.47 13.31
CA GLY A 83 10.73 0.69 13.11
C GLY A 83 10.46 1.54 11.86
N VAL A 84 9.53 1.13 10.99
CA VAL A 84 9.16 1.85 9.77
C VAL A 84 7.65 2.03 9.68
N PRO A 85 7.13 3.13 9.12
CA PRO A 85 5.70 3.30 8.93
C PRO A 85 5.16 2.35 7.84
N PRO A 86 3.89 1.93 7.92
CA PRO A 86 3.23 1.29 6.80
C PRO A 86 3.12 2.25 5.61
N VAL A 87 3.21 1.73 4.39
CA VAL A 87 3.20 2.51 3.15
C VAL A 87 1.85 2.38 2.42
N PHE A 88 1.36 3.51 1.93
CA PHE A 88 0.16 3.66 1.10
C PHE A 88 0.56 4.12 -0.31
N ILE A 89 0.15 3.39 -1.34
CA ILE A 89 0.45 3.77 -2.73
C ILE A 89 -0.83 4.24 -3.43
N MET A 90 -0.78 5.38 -4.11
CA MET A 90 -1.83 5.89 -4.99
C MET A 90 -1.33 5.94 -6.43
N VAL A 91 -1.96 5.20 -7.33
CA VAL A 91 -1.53 5.05 -8.72
C VAL A 91 -2.50 5.76 -9.65
N CYS A 92 -2.06 6.86 -10.24
CA CYS A 92 -2.85 7.77 -11.05
C CYS A 92 -2.66 7.51 -12.56
N ASN A 93 -3.57 8.03 -13.38
CA ASN A 93 -3.55 7.83 -14.83
C ASN A 93 -2.62 8.78 -15.60
N ASN A 94 -2.30 9.96 -15.05
CA ASN A 94 -1.42 10.96 -15.66
C ASN A 94 -0.85 11.93 -14.60
N THR A 95 0.08 12.79 -15.01
CA THR A 95 0.81 13.75 -14.15
C THR A 95 -0.11 14.82 -13.53
N SER A 96 -1.21 15.18 -14.19
CA SER A 96 -2.20 16.13 -13.63
C SER A 96 -2.97 15.53 -12.46
N THR A 97 -3.46 14.29 -12.65
CA THR A 97 -4.21 13.58 -11.62
C THR A 97 -3.33 13.25 -10.42
N SER A 98 -2.08 12.81 -10.65
CA SER A 98 -1.14 12.55 -9.55
C SER A 98 -0.87 13.83 -8.76
N LYS A 99 -0.67 14.97 -9.43
CA LYS A 99 -0.48 16.25 -8.74
C LYS A 99 -1.71 16.68 -7.94
N LEU A 100 -2.92 16.57 -8.51
CA LEU A 100 -4.16 16.88 -7.81
C LEU A 100 -4.36 16.03 -6.55
N VAL A 101 -4.17 14.72 -6.67
CA VAL A 101 -4.30 13.78 -5.55
C VAL A 101 -3.20 14.04 -4.51
N TYR A 102 -1.96 14.25 -4.95
CA TYR A 102 -0.85 14.61 -4.07
C TYR A 102 -1.18 15.86 -3.25
N ASP A 103 -1.58 16.95 -3.90
CA ASP A 103 -1.90 18.21 -3.21
C ASP A 103 -3.04 18.03 -2.20
N TYR A 104 -4.12 17.36 -2.61
CA TYR A 104 -5.24 17.06 -1.71
C TYR A 104 -4.80 16.30 -0.45
N VAL A 105 -3.85 15.38 -0.59
CA VAL A 105 -3.36 14.51 0.49
C VAL A 105 -2.31 15.19 1.35
N SER A 106 -1.28 15.79 0.74
CA SER A 106 -0.11 16.33 1.43
C SER A 106 -0.29 17.77 1.92
N GLY A 107 -1.20 18.53 1.32
CA GLY A 107 -1.34 19.98 1.48
C GLY A 107 -0.70 20.75 0.33
N PHE A 108 -1.18 21.97 0.09
CA PHE A 108 -0.79 22.84 -1.03
C PHE A 108 -1.00 24.32 -0.70
N TYR A 109 -0.45 25.21 -1.52
CA TYR A 109 -0.74 26.64 -1.48
C TYR A 109 -1.56 27.08 -2.68
N ARG A 110 -2.37 28.11 -2.49
CA ARG A 110 -3.04 28.84 -3.57
C ARG A 110 -2.73 30.31 -3.48
N LEU A 111 -2.79 30.97 -4.62
CA LEU A 111 -2.87 32.43 -4.65
C LEU A 111 -4.19 32.86 -4.00
N GLY A 112 -4.09 33.80 -3.06
CA GLY A 112 -5.22 34.47 -2.43
C GLY A 112 -5.97 35.35 -3.43
N GLU A 113 -7.10 35.90 -2.99
CA GLU A 113 -7.95 36.78 -3.81
C GLU A 113 -7.21 38.04 -4.31
N ASP A 114 -6.14 38.42 -3.61
CA ASP A 114 -5.24 39.53 -3.96
C ASP A 114 -4.25 39.19 -5.09
N GLY A 115 -4.21 37.94 -5.54
CA GLY A 115 -3.30 37.44 -6.57
C GLY A 115 -1.82 37.51 -6.18
N ARG A 116 -1.50 37.71 -4.90
CA ARG A 116 -0.12 37.86 -4.41
C ARG A 116 0.17 37.02 -3.17
N SER A 117 -0.77 36.95 -2.23
CA SER A 117 -0.59 36.17 -1.01
C SER A 117 -0.72 34.68 -1.30
N GLN A 118 0.10 33.86 -0.65
CA GLN A 118 -0.08 32.41 -0.68
C GLN A 118 -0.90 31.96 0.52
N VAL A 119 -2.08 31.38 0.26
CA VAL A 119 -2.95 30.78 1.25
C VAL A 119 -2.64 29.29 1.32
N TYR A 120 -2.21 28.84 2.50
CA TYR A 120 -1.96 27.43 2.78
C TYR A 120 -3.28 26.67 2.97
N HIS A 121 -3.37 25.50 2.35
CA HIS A 121 -4.45 24.56 2.53
C HIS A 121 -3.90 23.24 3.08
N ALA A 122 -4.35 22.88 4.29
CA ALA A 122 -3.97 21.62 4.92
C ALA A 122 -4.44 20.41 4.12
N GLY A 123 -3.54 19.43 4.00
CA GLY A 123 -3.87 18.13 3.40
C GLY A 123 -4.99 17.43 4.17
N ARG A 124 -5.85 16.71 3.47
CA ARG A 124 -7.03 16.08 4.09
C ARG A 124 -6.68 14.83 4.91
N LEU A 125 -5.53 14.22 4.64
CA LEU A 125 -5.09 13.00 5.30
C LEU A 125 -3.90 13.32 6.23
N GLU A 126 -4.18 13.53 7.52
CA GLU A 126 -3.24 14.07 8.51
C GLU A 126 -1.89 13.34 8.58
N LEU A 127 -1.88 12.00 8.62
CA LEU A 127 -0.66 11.21 8.66
C LEU A 127 0.17 11.32 7.37
N PHE A 128 -0.39 11.87 6.29
CA PHE A 128 0.26 12.05 4.99
C PHE A 128 0.64 13.51 4.69
N ARG A 129 0.35 14.45 5.58
CA ARG A 129 0.71 15.86 5.37
C ARG A 129 2.21 16.04 5.25
N ASN A 130 2.63 16.94 4.35
CA ASN A 130 4.01 17.38 4.20
C ASN A 130 4.27 18.74 4.84
N TYR A 131 3.30 19.27 5.58
CA TYR A 131 3.39 20.56 6.24
C TYR A 131 2.87 20.44 7.67
N ASP A 132 3.35 21.31 8.54
CA ASP A 132 2.84 21.48 9.92
C ASP A 132 1.54 22.30 9.95
N GLU A 133 1.02 22.55 11.16
CA GLU A 133 -0.22 23.33 11.37
C GLU A 133 -0.10 24.80 10.96
N ASN A 134 1.12 25.33 10.94
CA ASN A 134 1.41 26.70 10.53
C ASN A 134 1.65 26.81 9.02
N GLY A 135 1.62 25.68 8.30
CA GLY A 135 1.89 25.62 6.88
C GLY A 135 3.37 25.61 6.53
N ASN A 136 4.30 25.37 7.46
CA ASN A 136 5.72 25.18 7.12
C ASN A 136 5.93 23.76 6.60
N ARG A 137 6.84 23.57 5.64
CA ARG A 137 7.20 22.23 5.16
C ARG A 137 7.81 21.40 6.29
N LEU A 138 7.39 20.14 6.38
CA LEU A 138 8.05 19.18 7.24
C LEU A 138 9.45 18.89 6.67
N PRO A 139 10.49 18.88 7.52
CA PRO A 139 11.85 18.61 7.03
C PRO A 139 12.00 17.22 6.40
N ARG A 140 11.23 16.25 6.90
CA ARG A 140 11.08 14.92 6.30
C ARG A 140 9.68 14.78 5.73
N PRO A 141 9.51 14.75 4.40
CA PRO A 141 8.20 14.57 3.79
C PRO A 141 7.63 13.20 4.17
N ARG A 142 6.31 13.13 4.29
CA ARG A 142 5.56 11.89 4.53
C ARG A 142 4.90 11.39 3.26
N THR A 143 4.63 12.27 2.30
CA THR A 143 4.07 11.93 1.00
C THR A 143 5.05 12.30 -0.10
N LEU A 144 5.28 11.38 -1.04
CA LEU A 144 6.14 11.60 -2.20
C LEU A 144 5.31 11.60 -3.49
N LEU A 145 5.51 12.61 -4.34
CA LEU A 145 4.98 12.64 -5.70
C LEU A 145 6.04 12.09 -6.66
N ILE A 146 5.70 11.01 -7.37
CA ILE A 146 6.56 10.39 -8.37
C ILE A 146 5.85 10.48 -9.71
N ASP A 147 6.18 11.52 -10.47
CA ASP A 147 5.79 11.63 -11.87
C ASP A 147 7.01 11.98 -12.73
N SER A 148 6.86 11.84 -14.05
CA SER A 148 7.95 12.11 -14.99
C SER A 148 8.45 13.55 -14.88
N GLU A 149 7.54 14.51 -14.61
CA GLU A 149 7.87 15.93 -14.51
C GLU A 149 8.66 16.26 -13.23
N GLN A 150 8.36 15.61 -12.10
CA GLN A 150 9.09 15.74 -10.83
C GLN A 150 10.48 15.11 -10.88
N LEU A 151 10.60 13.94 -11.52
CA LEU A 151 11.89 13.27 -11.69
C LEU A 151 12.82 14.02 -12.66
N GLU A 152 12.25 14.80 -13.59
CA GLU A 152 13.01 15.65 -14.52
C GLU A 152 13.36 17.01 -13.92
N SER A 153 12.48 17.62 -13.13
CA SER A 153 12.71 18.96 -12.55
C SER A 153 13.65 18.96 -11.35
N GLY A 154 13.71 17.88 -10.55
CA GLY A 154 14.57 17.81 -9.37
C GLY A 154 14.19 18.77 -8.22
N GLU A 155 13.17 19.60 -8.39
CA GLU A 155 12.69 20.62 -7.44
C GLU A 155 11.97 20.06 -6.20
N ALA A 156 11.95 18.73 -6.02
CA ALA A 156 11.18 18.09 -4.97
C ALA A 156 11.84 18.21 -3.58
N LEU A 157 13.17 18.39 -3.53
CA LEU A 157 13.96 18.38 -2.29
C LEU A 157 14.48 19.79 -2.00
N ASP A 158 13.91 20.41 -0.97
CA ASP A 158 14.32 21.74 -0.52
C ASP A 158 15.60 21.68 0.32
N LYS A 159 16.23 22.84 0.56
CA LYS A 159 17.44 22.97 1.38
C LYS A 159 17.27 22.37 2.78
N ASP A 160 16.10 22.54 3.38
CA ASP A 160 15.75 22.00 4.71
C ASP A 160 15.74 20.46 4.74
N PHE A 161 15.37 19.82 3.62
CA PHE A 161 15.45 18.36 3.50
C PHE A 161 16.90 17.89 3.56
N ARG A 162 17.81 18.55 2.84
CA ARG A 162 19.23 18.17 2.80
C ARG A 162 19.91 18.33 4.15
N GLU A 163 19.56 19.36 4.91
CA GLU A 163 20.11 19.60 6.25
C GLU A 163 19.68 18.49 7.23
N MET A 164 18.39 18.15 7.23
CA MET A 164 17.82 17.19 8.19
C MET A 164 17.98 15.71 7.80
N ALA A 165 18.29 15.44 6.54
CA ALA A 165 18.63 14.11 6.04
C ALA A 165 20.15 13.90 5.87
N GLY A 166 20.97 14.80 6.42
CA GLY A 166 22.43 14.81 6.21
C GLY A 166 23.11 13.48 6.56
N GLU A 167 22.70 12.83 7.65
CA GLU A 167 23.25 11.52 8.04
C GLU A 167 22.91 10.41 7.03
N GLU A 168 21.67 10.37 6.56
CA GLU A 168 21.23 9.40 5.56
C GLU A 168 21.84 9.69 4.18
N ILE A 169 22.03 10.96 3.81
CA ILE A 169 22.73 11.37 2.59
C ILE A 169 24.20 10.96 2.64
N GLU A 170 24.88 11.16 3.76
CA GLU A 170 26.27 10.75 3.92
C GLU A 170 26.42 9.21 3.93
N ARG A 171 25.44 8.50 4.50
CA ARG A 171 25.39 7.03 4.41
C ARG A 171 25.22 6.59 2.95
N PHE A 172 24.28 7.19 2.23
CA PHE A 172 24.08 6.92 0.80
C PHE A 172 25.36 7.20 0.00
N ARG A 173 26.04 8.32 0.28
CA ARG A 173 27.32 8.68 -0.32
C ARG A 173 28.40 7.62 -0.08
N ARG A 174 28.53 7.10 1.14
CA ARG A 174 29.48 6.01 1.45
C ARG A 174 29.14 4.73 0.70
N GLU A 175 27.87 4.34 0.66
CA GLU A 175 27.43 3.15 -0.07
C GLU A 175 27.72 3.26 -1.58
N MET A 176 27.59 4.45 -2.17
CA MET A 176 27.99 4.69 -3.56
C MET A 176 29.50 4.54 -3.76
N ILE A 177 30.32 5.05 -2.83
CA ILE A 177 31.79 4.91 -2.87
C ILE A 177 32.19 3.43 -2.77
N GLU A 178 31.59 2.68 -1.86
CA GLU A 178 31.85 1.24 -1.67
C GLU A 178 31.50 0.42 -2.92
N ARG A 179 30.50 0.84 -3.69
CA ARG A 179 30.12 0.24 -4.98
C ARG A 179 31.02 0.67 -6.15
N GLY A 180 32.01 1.52 -5.91
CA GLY A 180 32.92 2.04 -6.93
C GLY A 180 32.41 3.26 -7.70
N GLU A 181 31.28 3.85 -7.30
CA GLU A 181 30.67 5.03 -7.93
C GLU A 181 31.20 6.36 -7.33
N VAL A 182 32.51 6.44 -7.12
CA VAL A 182 33.18 7.54 -6.38
C VAL A 182 32.88 8.92 -6.97
N GLU A 183 32.92 9.05 -8.30
CA GLU A 183 32.68 10.33 -8.98
C GLU A 183 31.21 10.78 -8.88
N LYS A 184 30.25 9.84 -8.88
CA LYS A 184 28.84 10.18 -8.64
C LYS A 184 28.59 10.54 -7.18
N ALA A 185 29.23 9.85 -6.24
CA ALA A 185 29.14 10.17 -4.81
C ALA A 185 29.64 11.59 -4.50
N ARG A 186 30.56 12.14 -5.30
CA ARG A 186 31.03 13.53 -5.17
C ARG A 186 30.00 14.56 -5.66
N LYS A 187 29.15 14.18 -6.62
CA LYS A 187 28.22 15.06 -7.33
C LYS A 187 26.79 14.52 -7.26
N ILE A 188 26.32 14.19 -6.07
CA ILE A 188 24.95 13.72 -5.86
C ILE A 188 23.98 14.84 -6.26
N THR A 189 23.11 14.55 -7.22
CA THR A 189 22.07 15.48 -7.67
C THR A 189 20.77 15.28 -6.88
N ASP A 190 19.85 16.25 -6.92
CA ASP A 190 18.52 16.07 -6.32
C ASP A 190 17.74 14.93 -6.98
N GLN A 191 18.00 14.69 -8.26
CA GLN A 191 17.43 13.54 -8.98
C GLN A 191 17.95 12.21 -8.41
N ASP A 192 19.24 12.13 -8.05
CA ASP A 192 19.82 10.93 -7.42
C ASP A 192 19.25 10.73 -6.02
N LEU A 193 19.10 11.81 -5.24
CA LEU A 193 18.46 11.76 -3.92
C LEU A 193 16.99 11.34 -4.02
N LEU A 194 16.23 11.86 -4.98
CA LEU A 194 14.84 11.47 -5.21
C LEU A 194 14.70 10.00 -5.57
N ARG A 195 15.59 9.52 -6.45
CA ARG A 195 15.68 8.09 -6.77
C ARG A 195 16.03 7.27 -5.56
N GLU A 196 16.92 7.73 -4.69
CA GLU A 196 17.27 7.01 -3.46
C GLU A 196 16.12 6.99 -2.44
N VAL A 197 15.43 8.12 -2.24
CA VAL A 197 14.21 8.18 -1.40
C VAL A 197 13.19 7.16 -1.92
N MET A 198 12.95 7.14 -3.24
CA MET A 198 12.08 6.15 -3.86
C MET A 198 12.60 4.71 -3.64
N ASN A 199 13.91 4.49 -3.80
CA ASN A 199 14.59 3.20 -3.69
C ASN A 199 14.73 2.65 -2.26
N THR A 200 14.29 3.44 -1.29
CA THR A 200 14.37 3.09 0.12
C THR A 200 13.08 3.34 0.88
N VAL A 201 11.96 3.54 0.18
CA VAL A 201 10.63 3.62 0.82
C VAL A 201 10.39 2.36 1.65
N GLY A 202 10.13 2.57 2.94
CA GLY A 202 9.88 1.50 3.91
C GLY A 202 11.14 0.78 4.41
N LYS A 203 12.35 1.29 4.17
CA LYS A 203 13.59 0.73 4.73
C LYS A 203 14.09 1.57 5.90
N GLU A 204 14.37 0.92 7.02
CA GLU A 204 14.90 1.54 8.23
C GLU A 204 16.32 2.07 8.03
N GLY A 205 16.62 3.24 8.57
CA GLY A 205 17.89 3.95 8.49
C GLY A 205 18.20 4.55 7.11
N LYS A 206 17.19 4.74 6.25
CA LYS A 206 17.35 5.19 4.86
C LYS A 206 16.50 6.43 4.53
N LEU A 207 16.84 7.10 3.43
CA LEU A 207 16.18 8.34 3.00
C LEU A 207 14.67 8.20 2.79
N GLY A 208 14.19 7.04 2.36
CA GLY A 208 12.78 6.73 2.15
C GLY A 208 12.03 6.22 3.38
N GLU A 209 12.69 6.04 4.53
CA GLU A 209 12.07 5.57 5.77
C GLU A 209 10.82 6.37 6.20
N PRO A 210 10.82 7.72 6.23
CA PRO A 210 9.68 8.48 6.75
C PRO A 210 8.48 8.49 5.80
N ILE A 211 8.62 7.99 4.57
CA ILE A 211 7.57 8.02 3.56
C ILE A 211 6.44 7.07 3.96
N ARG A 212 5.24 7.65 4.07
CA ARG A 212 3.99 6.98 4.41
C ARG A 212 3.07 6.82 3.21
N CYS A 213 3.12 7.77 2.27
CA CYS A 213 2.31 7.76 1.06
C CYS A 213 3.15 8.03 -0.18
N VAL A 214 2.90 7.28 -1.25
CA VAL A 214 3.51 7.53 -2.56
C VAL A 214 2.40 7.71 -3.59
N VAL A 215 2.40 8.87 -4.25
CA VAL A 215 1.47 9.17 -5.34
C VAL A 215 2.25 9.12 -6.65
N SER A 216 1.88 8.20 -7.55
CA SER A 216 2.63 7.93 -8.77
C SER A 216 1.74 7.77 -10.00
N VAL A 217 2.26 8.03 -11.21
CA VAL A 217 1.57 7.75 -12.48
C VAL A 217 1.79 6.29 -12.94
N ALA A 218 2.90 5.69 -12.51
CA ALA A 218 3.25 4.31 -12.83
C ALA A 218 3.26 3.44 -11.57
N MET A 219 3.04 2.13 -11.75
CA MET A 219 3.39 1.17 -10.71
C MET A 219 4.88 1.30 -10.45
N LEU A 220 5.28 1.39 -9.18
CA LEU A 220 6.69 1.41 -8.81
C LEU A 220 7.26 0.03 -9.09
N THR A 221 7.99 -0.12 -10.19
CA THR A 221 8.55 -1.40 -10.62
C THR A 221 9.84 -1.75 -9.89
N GLU A 222 10.48 -0.77 -9.24
CA GLU A 222 11.75 -0.92 -8.57
C GLU A 222 11.79 -0.06 -7.30
N GLY A 223 12.57 -0.50 -6.30
CA GLY A 223 13.01 0.41 -5.25
C GLY A 223 12.25 0.43 -3.92
N TRP A 224 11.23 -0.35 -3.63
CA TRP A 224 10.52 -0.21 -2.35
C TRP A 224 10.34 -1.55 -1.64
N ASP A 225 10.28 -1.53 -0.31
CA ASP A 225 10.06 -2.76 0.44
C ASP A 225 8.59 -3.18 0.35
N ALA A 226 8.34 -4.18 -0.49
CA ALA A 226 7.06 -4.86 -0.67
C ALA A 226 6.35 -5.24 0.63
N ASN A 227 7.11 -5.51 1.70
CA ASN A 227 6.56 -5.93 2.99
C ASN A 227 5.92 -4.77 3.76
N THR A 228 6.33 -3.53 3.48
CA THR A 228 5.81 -2.34 4.15
C THR A 228 4.55 -1.77 3.54
N VAL A 229 4.25 -2.12 2.28
CA VAL A 229 3.02 -1.66 1.63
C VAL A 229 1.82 -2.41 2.17
N THR A 230 0.88 -1.60 2.67
CA THR A 230 -0.35 -2.07 3.29
C THR A 230 -1.57 -1.73 2.46
N HIS A 231 -1.50 -0.66 1.66
CA HIS A 231 -2.62 -0.11 0.90
C HIS A 231 -2.18 0.31 -0.50
N ILE A 232 -3.02 0.04 -1.48
CA ILE A 232 -2.84 0.49 -2.86
C ILE A 232 -4.19 0.98 -3.38
N LEU A 233 -4.26 2.22 -3.87
CA LEU A 233 -5.41 2.81 -4.52
C LEU A 233 -5.11 3.05 -6.00
N GLY A 234 -5.90 2.46 -6.88
CA GLY A 234 -5.83 2.72 -8.32
C GLY A 234 -6.80 3.82 -8.75
N VAL A 235 -6.26 4.93 -9.26
CA VAL A 235 -6.96 6.04 -9.91
C VAL A 235 -6.65 6.01 -11.41
N ARG A 236 -6.82 4.83 -12.03
CA ARG A 236 -6.64 4.61 -13.47
C ARG A 236 -7.39 3.36 -13.95
N ALA A 237 -7.60 3.25 -15.26
CA ALA A 237 -8.02 2.00 -15.87
C ALA A 237 -6.86 1.00 -15.83
N PHE A 238 -7.08 -0.18 -15.26
CA PHE A 238 -6.12 -1.28 -15.36
C PHE A 238 -6.40 -2.05 -16.65
N GLY A 239 -5.42 -2.09 -17.56
CA GLY A 239 -5.52 -2.76 -18.86
C GLY A 239 -5.36 -4.29 -18.80
N THR A 240 -4.99 -4.86 -17.65
CA THR A 240 -4.79 -6.30 -17.49
C THR A 240 -5.81 -6.88 -16.51
N GLN A 241 -6.48 -7.97 -16.92
CA GLN A 241 -7.43 -8.74 -16.09
C GLN A 241 -6.82 -9.17 -14.74
N LEU A 242 -5.50 -9.30 -14.63
CA LEU A 242 -4.83 -9.72 -13.40
C LEU A 242 -4.98 -8.73 -12.22
N LEU A 243 -5.31 -7.45 -12.47
CA LEU A 243 -5.55 -6.44 -11.44
C LEU A 243 -7.04 -6.20 -11.13
N CYS A 244 -7.94 -6.47 -12.09
CA CYS A 244 -9.39 -6.30 -11.93
C CYS A 244 -10.12 -7.59 -11.50
N ASP A 245 -9.49 -8.75 -11.70
CA ASP A 245 -10.13 -10.05 -11.58
C ASP A 245 -9.65 -10.82 -10.33
N GLN A 246 -10.04 -10.31 -9.15
CA GLN A 246 -10.15 -11.14 -7.96
C GLN A 246 -11.59 -11.16 -7.45
N ARG A 247 -12.31 -12.14 -8.02
CA ARG A 247 -13.60 -12.73 -7.62
C ARG A 247 -14.82 -11.87 -7.93
N GLY A 248 -15.20 -11.85 -9.20
CA GLY A 248 -16.61 -12.12 -9.51
C GLY A 248 -16.85 -13.61 -9.26
N ILE A 249 -17.76 -13.93 -8.33
CA ILE A 249 -18.42 -15.24 -8.38
C ILE A 249 -19.22 -15.20 -9.67
N ALA A 250 -18.89 -16.08 -10.61
CA ALA A 250 -19.63 -16.25 -11.84
C ALA A 250 -21.11 -16.48 -11.50
N ALA A 251 -21.96 -15.58 -11.97
CA ALA A 251 -23.37 -15.85 -12.16
C ALA A 251 -23.48 -16.76 -13.39
N GLY A 252 -23.86 -18.00 -13.17
CA GLY A 252 -24.33 -18.94 -14.19
C GLY A 252 -25.38 -19.82 -13.52
N GLY A 253 -26.65 -19.60 -13.85
CA GLY A 253 -27.77 -20.38 -13.34
C GLY A 253 -27.87 -21.73 -14.03
N THR A 254 -28.25 -22.77 -13.29
CA THR A 254 -29.55 -23.48 -13.38
C THR A 254 -29.62 -24.60 -12.33
N SER A 255 -30.80 -24.72 -11.70
CA SER A 255 -31.42 -25.87 -11.02
C SER A 255 -30.57 -27.03 -10.46
N SER A 256 -30.67 -27.26 -9.15
CA SER A 256 -31.17 -28.51 -8.51
C SER A 256 -30.63 -28.65 -7.08
N ALA A 257 -31.47 -29.16 -6.19
CA ALA A 257 -31.28 -29.27 -4.75
C ALA A 257 -30.10 -30.18 -4.35
N ALA A 258 -29.30 -29.73 -3.37
CA ALA A 258 -28.69 -30.59 -2.36
C ALA A 258 -28.18 -29.74 -1.17
N THR A 259 -28.85 -29.90 -0.03
CA THR A 259 -28.45 -29.46 1.31
C THR A 259 -27.06 -30.00 1.67
N THR A 260 -26.10 -29.15 2.05
CA THR A 260 -25.09 -29.42 3.10
C THR A 260 -24.41 -28.12 3.55
N THR A 261 -24.45 -27.93 4.87
CA THR A 261 -23.96 -26.83 5.70
C THR A 261 -22.50 -26.41 5.44
N ALA A 262 -22.28 -25.21 4.90
CA ALA A 262 -20.99 -24.51 4.97
C ALA A 262 -21.18 -23.15 5.66
N ARG A 263 -20.99 -23.14 6.99
CA ARG A 263 -21.04 -21.92 7.81
C ARG A 263 -20.01 -20.91 7.31
N SER A 264 -20.52 -19.73 6.96
CA SER A 264 -19.76 -18.53 6.61
C SER A 264 -18.77 -18.16 7.71
N CYS A 265 -17.56 -17.76 7.32
CA CYS A 265 -16.57 -17.15 8.21
C CYS A 265 -16.09 -15.83 7.60
N ALA A 266 -16.99 -14.84 7.54
CA ALA A 266 -16.58 -13.45 7.55
C ALA A 266 -16.56 -13.03 9.03
N LYS A 267 -15.36 -12.87 9.62
CA LYS A 267 -15.19 -12.33 10.97
C LYS A 267 -14.09 -11.24 10.94
N PRO A 268 -14.22 -10.18 11.75
CA PRO A 268 -13.32 -9.03 11.75
C PRO A 268 -11.87 -9.43 12.08
N MET A 269 -10.92 -8.63 11.59
CA MET A 269 -9.48 -8.78 11.82
C MET A 269 -9.17 -8.73 13.32
N ARG A 270 -8.48 -9.74 13.85
CA ARG A 270 -8.18 -9.89 15.29
C ARG A 270 -6.70 -9.67 15.55
N SER A 271 -6.35 -9.22 16.76
CA SER A 271 -4.96 -9.11 17.21
C SER A 271 -4.21 -10.45 17.09
N THR A 272 -2.90 -10.36 16.88
CA THR A 272 -1.98 -11.45 16.51
C THR A 272 -2.18 -12.75 17.30
N PRO A 273 -2.31 -12.72 18.66
CA PRO A 273 -2.54 -13.95 19.42
C PRO A 273 -3.95 -14.51 19.20
N LYS A 274 -4.96 -13.65 19.08
CA LYS A 274 -6.38 -14.04 19.15
C LYS A 274 -6.88 -14.74 17.89
N ALA A 275 -6.30 -14.47 16.72
CA ALA A 275 -6.77 -15.04 15.45
C ALA A 275 -6.48 -16.54 15.34
N TRP A 276 -5.21 -16.93 15.48
CA TRP A 276 -4.80 -18.33 15.34
C TRP A 276 -5.09 -19.15 16.61
N GLN A 277 -4.99 -18.58 17.82
CA GLN A 277 -5.48 -19.24 19.04
C GLN A 277 -6.99 -19.51 18.95
N GLY A 278 -7.74 -18.62 18.29
CA GLY A 278 -9.15 -18.85 17.96
C GLY A 278 -9.35 -20.04 17.02
N GLN A 279 -8.42 -20.27 16.08
CA GLN A 279 -8.45 -21.44 15.19
C GLN A 279 -8.12 -22.74 15.92
N LEU A 280 -7.17 -22.70 16.88
CA LEU A 280 -6.86 -23.85 17.74
C LEU A 280 -8.02 -24.19 18.67
N ARG A 281 -8.57 -23.20 19.38
CA ARG A 281 -9.72 -23.40 20.29
C ARG A 281 -10.92 -24.00 19.58
N ARG A 282 -11.20 -23.59 18.34
CA ARG A 282 -12.29 -24.17 17.52
C ARG A 282 -12.09 -25.64 17.17
N ARG A 283 -10.83 -26.10 17.17
CA ARG A 283 -10.47 -27.48 16.86
C ARG A 283 -10.19 -28.31 18.11
N GLY A 284 -10.26 -27.70 19.30
CA GLY A 284 -9.89 -28.34 20.56
C GLY A 284 -8.38 -28.63 20.68
N TRP A 285 -7.54 -27.88 19.98
CA TRP A 285 -6.09 -28.15 19.91
C TRP A 285 -5.28 -27.30 20.87
N THR A 286 -4.17 -27.88 21.33
CA THR A 286 -3.10 -27.20 22.06
C THR A 286 -1.95 -26.82 21.13
N GLU A 287 -1.05 -25.94 21.58
CA GLU A 287 0.14 -25.59 20.80
C GLU A 287 1.09 -26.80 20.61
N ASP A 288 1.12 -27.73 21.57
CA ASP A 288 1.93 -28.95 21.47
C ASP A 288 1.45 -29.90 20.39
N GLU A 289 0.15 -29.90 20.10
CA GLU A 289 -0.46 -30.72 19.06
C GLU A 289 0.01 -30.30 17.66
N LEU A 290 0.33 -29.02 17.46
CA LEU A 290 0.93 -28.52 16.21
C LEU A 290 2.33 -29.10 15.98
N ARG A 291 3.09 -29.37 17.05
CA ARG A 291 4.44 -29.91 16.97
C ARG A 291 4.47 -31.40 16.65
N ARG A 292 3.43 -32.13 17.05
CA ARG A 292 3.30 -33.58 16.78
C ARG A 292 2.85 -33.89 15.36
N ARG A 293 2.27 -32.90 14.67
CA ARG A 293 1.74 -33.05 13.32
C ARG A 293 2.82 -32.90 12.25
N ARG A 294 2.55 -33.52 11.09
CA ARG A 294 3.41 -33.39 9.91
C ARG A 294 3.36 -31.96 9.38
N LYS A 295 4.49 -31.45 8.90
CA LYS A 295 4.63 -30.06 8.40
C LYS A 295 3.64 -29.68 7.28
N GLY A 296 3.18 -30.66 6.51
CA GLY A 296 2.20 -30.50 5.42
C GLY A 296 0.78 -30.94 5.79
N ASP A 297 0.47 -31.08 7.07
CA ASP A 297 -0.85 -31.52 7.53
C ASP A 297 -1.98 -30.61 6.97
N PRO A 298 -3.04 -31.16 6.35
CA PRO A 298 -4.07 -30.36 5.69
C PRO A 298 -4.75 -29.34 6.61
N GLU A 299 -4.89 -29.67 7.89
CA GLU A 299 -5.51 -28.79 8.87
C GLU A 299 -4.56 -27.66 9.30
N ASN A 300 -3.25 -27.93 9.42
CA ASN A 300 -2.24 -26.87 9.61
C ASN A 300 -2.20 -25.91 8.42
N VAL A 301 -2.29 -26.42 7.18
CA VAL A 301 -2.36 -25.60 5.96
C VAL A 301 -3.63 -24.74 5.96
N GLN A 302 -4.75 -25.28 6.44
CA GLN A 302 -6.00 -24.54 6.56
C GLN A 302 -5.92 -23.43 7.62
N ILE A 303 -5.26 -23.69 8.75
CA ILE A 303 -5.00 -22.66 9.77
C ILE A 303 -4.10 -21.58 9.19
N ALA A 304 -3.00 -21.95 8.51
CA ALA A 304 -2.10 -21.01 7.85
C ALA A 304 -2.85 -20.09 6.87
N ARG A 305 -3.75 -20.66 6.05
CA ARG A 305 -4.60 -19.88 5.14
C ARG A 305 -5.49 -18.90 5.89
N CYS A 306 -6.16 -19.38 6.93
CA CYS A 306 -7.09 -18.58 7.71
C CYS A 306 -6.37 -17.43 8.45
N VAL A 307 -5.17 -17.70 8.98
CA VAL A 307 -4.31 -16.69 9.59
C VAL A 307 -3.89 -15.64 8.57
N ARG A 308 -3.54 -16.03 7.33
CA ARG A 308 -3.24 -15.06 6.26
C ARG A 308 -4.43 -14.21 5.83
N GLU A 309 -5.63 -14.78 5.87
CA GLU A 309 -6.87 -14.06 5.55
C GLU A 309 -7.27 -13.07 6.65
N GLN A 310 -6.93 -13.38 7.91
CA GLN A 310 -7.41 -12.65 9.09
C GLN A 310 -6.33 -11.81 9.80
N THR A 311 -5.07 -11.90 9.38
CA THR A 311 -3.94 -11.20 10.00
C THR A 311 -2.91 -10.75 8.95
N THR A 312 -2.00 -9.88 9.37
CA THR A 312 -0.91 -9.35 8.52
C THR A 312 0.38 -10.18 8.63
N MET A 313 0.37 -11.31 9.34
CA MET A 313 1.56 -12.11 9.67
C MET A 313 2.32 -12.60 8.44
N THR A 314 3.64 -12.61 8.54
CA THR A 314 4.53 -13.07 7.46
C THR A 314 4.47 -14.60 7.32
N LEU A 315 4.81 -15.14 6.14
CA LEU A 315 4.91 -16.58 5.95
C LEU A 315 5.96 -17.21 6.87
N LYS A 316 7.03 -16.47 7.17
CA LYS A 316 8.06 -16.89 8.11
C LYS A 316 7.48 -17.06 9.51
N TRP A 317 6.75 -16.06 9.99
CA TRP A 317 6.05 -16.13 11.28
C TRP A 317 5.07 -17.30 11.32
N ILE A 318 4.28 -17.49 10.26
CA ILE A 318 3.31 -18.60 10.19
C ILE A 318 4.02 -19.96 10.19
N ALA A 319 5.13 -20.09 9.46
CA ALA A 319 5.90 -21.31 9.39
C ALA A 319 6.52 -21.68 10.74
N GLU A 320 7.06 -20.70 11.46
CA GLU A 320 7.58 -20.86 12.82
C GLU A 320 6.45 -21.20 13.80
N ARG A 321 5.34 -20.44 13.77
CA ARG A 321 4.26 -20.59 14.75
C ARG A 321 3.45 -21.88 14.58
N LEU A 322 3.24 -22.34 13.35
CA LEU A 322 2.52 -23.58 13.05
C LEU A 322 3.44 -24.79 12.89
N ASN A 323 4.74 -24.62 13.14
CA ASN A 323 5.79 -25.65 12.98
C ASN A 323 5.76 -26.32 11.59
N MET A 324 5.58 -25.53 10.54
CA MET A 324 5.45 -25.99 9.15
C MET A 324 6.79 -26.00 8.39
N GLY A 325 7.91 -25.80 9.10
CA GLY A 325 9.24 -25.73 8.51
C GLY A 325 9.55 -24.35 7.93
N THR A 326 9.95 -24.29 6.67
CA THR A 326 10.35 -23.03 6.03
C THR A 326 9.15 -22.27 5.47
N TRP A 327 9.27 -20.95 5.36
CA TRP A 327 8.24 -20.11 4.74
C TRP A 327 7.91 -20.55 3.30
N ALA A 328 8.92 -21.03 2.56
CA ALA A 328 8.77 -21.57 1.21
C ALA A 328 7.90 -22.83 1.18
N HIS A 329 8.04 -23.71 2.17
CA HIS A 329 7.19 -24.89 2.31
C HIS A 329 5.72 -24.50 2.50
N VAL A 330 5.44 -23.52 3.37
CA VAL A 330 4.09 -23.01 3.60
C VAL A 330 3.51 -22.39 2.32
N SER A 331 4.29 -21.59 1.60
CA SER A 331 3.89 -21.00 0.33
C SER A 331 3.46 -22.08 -0.68
N ASN A 332 4.32 -23.08 -0.89
CA ASN A 332 4.06 -24.17 -1.82
C ASN A 332 2.81 -24.97 -1.45
N ARG A 333 2.59 -25.23 -0.16
CA ARG A 333 1.40 -25.94 0.33
C ARG A 333 0.11 -25.14 0.12
N LEU A 334 0.15 -23.82 0.34
CA LEU A 334 -1.01 -22.96 0.10
C LEU A 334 -1.38 -22.92 -1.40
N VAL A 335 -0.38 -22.88 -2.28
CA VAL A 335 -0.58 -22.92 -3.74
C VAL A 335 -1.12 -24.29 -4.18
N GLN A 336 -0.53 -25.38 -3.70
CA GLN A 336 -0.96 -26.74 -4.03
C GLN A 336 -2.42 -26.98 -3.61
N ARG A 337 -2.77 -26.56 -2.38
CA ARG A 337 -4.14 -26.70 -1.87
C ARG A 337 -5.17 -25.88 -2.64
N ARG A 338 -4.76 -24.74 -3.20
CA ARG A 338 -5.60 -23.93 -4.08
C ARG A 338 -5.88 -24.67 -5.40
N LYS A 339 -4.85 -25.24 -6.02
CA LYS A 339 -4.99 -26.04 -7.25
C LYS A 339 -5.84 -27.30 -7.04
N GLU A 340 -5.72 -27.96 -5.88
CA GLU A 340 -6.57 -29.10 -5.52
C GLU A 340 -8.05 -28.70 -5.39
N ASN A 341 -8.34 -27.57 -4.74
CA ASN A 341 -9.71 -27.07 -4.61
C ASN A 341 -10.32 -26.56 -5.93
N GLU A 342 -9.48 -26.17 -6.89
CA GLU A 342 -9.90 -25.77 -8.25
C GLU A 342 -10.17 -27.00 -9.16
N LYS A 343 -9.60 -28.17 -8.85
CA LYS A 343 -9.87 -29.43 -9.58
C LYS A 343 -11.08 -30.21 -9.07
N CYS A 344 -11.54 -29.95 -7.85
CA CYS A 344 -12.71 -30.59 -7.24
C CYS A 344 -14.02 -29.78 -7.41
N LYS A 345 -13.97 -28.67 -8.15
CA LYS A 345 -15.13 -27.89 -8.59
C LYS A 345 -15.27 -28.07 -10.09
#